data_AF-A0A560FGF9-F1
#
_entry.id   AF-A0A560FGF9-F1
#
_cell.length_a   1.000
_cell.length_b   1.000
_cell.length_c   1.000
_cell.angle_alpha   90.00
_cell.angle_beta   90.00
_cell.angle_gamma   90.00
#
_symmetry.space_group_name_H-M   'P 1'
#
loop_
_entity.id
_entity.type
_entity.pdbx_description
1 polymer ?
#
loop_
_entity_poly.entity_id
_entity_poly.type
_entity_poly.pdbx_seq_one_letter_code
_entity_poly.pdbx_strand_id
1 'polypeptide(L)' 'MSRLDHRPTDERVRAARAIAYPDQGDVIDALCEGIEALAGSRPLSAKTLAVLAERRAVKARYPKS' A
#
# COMPACT_ATOMS: atom_id res chain seq x y z
N MET A 1 -36.00 1.62 -20.34
CA MET A 1 -34.56 1.75 -20.70
C MET A 1 -33.75 1.62 -19.43
N SER A 2 -33.13 0.45 -19.19
CA SER A 2 -32.33 0.23 -17.99
C SER A 2 -31.02 1.03 -18.12
N ARG A 3 -30.73 1.92 -17.17
CA ARG A 3 -29.44 2.63 -17.12
C ARG A 3 -28.36 1.58 -16.89
N LEU A 4 -27.52 1.35 -17.89
CA LEU A 4 -26.32 0.53 -17.72
C LEU A 4 -25.46 1.25 -16.66
N ASP A 5 -25.28 0.64 -15.50
CA ASP A 5 -24.42 1.18 -14.47
C ASP A 5 -22.97 1.03 -14.97
N HIS A 6 -22.41 2.13 -15.49
CA HIS A 6 -21.06 2.17 -16.05
C HIS A 6 -19.96 2.13 -14.97
N ARG A 7 -20.34 1.97 -13.70
CA ARG A 7 -19.37 1.83 -12.62
C ARG A 7 -18.59 0.54 -12.84
N PRO A 8 -17.25 0.60 -12.82
CA PRO A 8 -16.44 -0.61 -12.90
C PRO A 8 -16.76 -1.49 -11.70
N THR A 9 -16.88 -2.80 -11.95
CA THR A 9 -17.03 -3.80 -10.89
C THR A 9 -15.78 -3.83 -10.02
N ASP A 10 -15.92 -4.24 -8.76
CA ASP A 10 -14.81 -4.33 -7.80
C ASP A 10 -13.64 -5.18 -8.33
N GLU A 11 -13.94 -6.25 -9.07
CA GLU A 11 -12.97 -7.10 -9.71
C GLU A 11 -12.16 -6.36 -10.80
N ARG A 12 -12.82 -5.55 -11.64
CA ARG A 12 -12.16 -4.72 -12.66
C ARG A 12 -11.31 -3.63 -12.02
N VAL A 13 -11.76 -3.04 -10.91
CA VAL A 13 -10.97 -2.07 -10.15
C VAL A 13 -9.74 -2.73 -9.53
N ARG A 14 -9.87 -3.94 -8.98
CA ARG A 14 -8.74 -4.71 -8.41
C ARG A 14 -7.71 -5.07 -9.48
N ALA A 15 -8.14 -5.58 -10.64
CA ALA A 15 -7.26 -5.90 -11.75
C ALA A 15 -6.54 -4.64 -12.29
N ALA A 16 -7.26 -3.54 -12.48
CA ALA A 16 -6.67 -2.28 -12.92
C ALA A 16 -5.66 -1.72 -11.89
N ARG A 17 -5.93 -1.86 -10.59
CA ARG A 17 -5.00 -1.47 -9.52
C ARG A 17 -3.75 -2.34 -9.50
N ALA A 18 -3.88 -3.65 -9.68
CA ALA A 18 -2.73 -4.55 -9.75
C ALA A 18 -1.80 -4.22 -10.93
N ILE A 19 -2.37 -3.77 -12.06
CA ILE A 19 -1.61 -3.34 -13.25
C ILE A 19 -1.00 -1.94 -13.05
N ALA A 20 -1.75 -1.00 -12.45
CA ALA A 20 -1.30 0.38 -12.28
C ALA A 20 -0.30 0.54 -11.12
N TYR A 21 -0.40 -0.33 -10.12
CA TYR A 21 0.45 -0.35 -8.94
C TYR A 21 0.99 -1.76 -8.73
N PRO A 22 1.83 -2.26 -9.66
CA PRO A 22 2.62 -3.44 -9.38
C PRO A 22 3.41 -3.16 -8.08
N ASP A 23 3.55 -4.17 -7.23
CA ASP A 23 4.27 -4.11 -5.96
C ASP A 23 3.52 -3.42 -4.78
N GLN A 24 2.29 -2.91 -4.97
CA GLN A 24 1.49 -2.40 -3.83
C GLN A 24 1.07 -3.51 -2.86
N GLY A 25 0.85 -4.73 -3.35
CA GLY A 25 0.56 -5.90 -2.50
C GLY A 25 1.71 -6.16 -1.53
N ASP A 26 2.94 -6.19 -2.04
CA ASP A 26 4.14 -6.38 -1.24
C ASP A 26 4.36 -5.28 -0.19
N VAL A 27 4.04 -4.03 -0.54
CA VAL A 27 4.11 -2.90 0.39
C VAL A 27 3.03 -3.03 1.48
N ILE A 28 1.81 -3.40 1.12
CA ILE A 28 0.72 -3.60 2.10
C ILE A 28 1.07 -4.75 3.05
N ASP A 29 1.57 -5.87 2.53
CA ASP A 29 1.98 -7.01 3.35
C ASP A 29 3.10 -6.62 4.31
N ALA A 30 4.11 -5.89 3.85
CA ALA A 30 5.19 -5.37 4.69
C ALA A 30 4.70 -4.43 5.80
N LEU A 31 3.63 -3.67 5.56
CA LEU A 31 3.01 -2.83 6.58
C LEU A 31 2.18 -3.65 7.58
N CYS A 32 1.43 -4.66 7.12
CA CYS A 32 0.70 -5.59 7.98
C CYS A 32 1.65 -6.37 8.91
N GLU A 33 2.75 -6.91 8.37
CA GLU A 33 3.82 -7.53 9.16
C GLU A 33 4.37 -6.59 10.23
N GLY A 34 4.54 -5.32 9.90
CA GLY A 34 5.00 -4.28 10.83
C GLY A 34 4.01 -4.06 11.99
N ILE A 35 2.70 -4.06 11.71
CA ILE A 35 1.65 -3.94 12.72
C ILE A 35 1.66 -5.15 13.65
N GLU A 36 1.78 -6.35 13.11
CA GLU A 36 1.85 -7.59 13.90
C GLU A 36 3.14 -7.69 14.73
N ALA A 37 4.25 -7.18 14.21
CA ALA A 37 5.49 -7.07 14.97
C ALA A 37 5.33 -6.13 16.17
N LEU A 38 4.72 -4.95 15.96
CA LEU A 38 4.42 -3.99 17.02
C LEU A 38 3.48 -4.57 18.08
N ALA A 39 2.39 -5.23 17.67
CA ALA A 39 1.44 -5.86 18.59
C ALA A 39 2.09 -6.95 19.45
N GLY A 40 3.10 -7.65 18.91
CA GLY A 40 3.86 -8.67 19.61
C GLY A 40 5.13 -8.17 20.31
N SER A 41 5.40 -6.86 20.36
CA SER A 41 6.66 -6.30 20.88
C SER A 41 7.92 -6.90 20.23
N ARG A 42 7.83 -7.28 18.95
CA ARG A 42 8.92 -7.84 18.14
C ARG A 42 9.58 -6.75 17.30
N PRO A 43 10.86 -6.91 16.92
CA PRO A 43 11.51 -5.99 15.99
C PRO A 43 10.82 -6.00 14.61
N LEU A 44 10.86 -4.85 13.93
CA LEU A 44 10.34 -4.72 12.57
C LEU A 44 11.21 -5.49 11.57
N SER A 45 10.58 -6.07 10.54
CA SER A 45 11.31 -6.75 9.47
C SER A 45 12.09 -5.75 8.61
N ALA A 46 13.13 -6.23 7.92
CA ALA A 46 13.91 -5.40 6.99
C ALA A 46 13.03 -4.83 5.87
N LYS A 47 12.02 -5.59 5.40
CA LYS A 47 11.05 -5.17 4.39
C LYS A 47 10.23 -3.98 4.88
N THR A 48 9.67 -4.07 6.10
CA THR A 48 8.94 -2.95 6.72
C THR A 48 9.83 -1.72 6.90
N LEU A 49 11.07 -1.89 7.36
CA LEU A 49 12.01 -0.79 7.55
C LEU A 49 12.35 -0.07 6.23
N ALA A 50 12.52 -0.82 5.14
CA ALA A 50 12.77 -0.26 3.81
C ALA A 50 11.60 0.61 3.32
N VAL A 51 10.35 0.12 3.47
CA VAL A 51 9.13 0.88 3.12
C VAL A 51 9.05 2.18 3.92
N LEU A 52 9.34 2.14 5.23
CA LEU A 52 9.35 3.33 6.08
C LEU A 52 10.44 4.33 5.65
N ALA A 53 11.62 3.85 5.27
CA ALA A 53 12.72 4.69 4.78
C ALA A 53 12.34 5.39 3.47
N GLU A 54 11.77 4.67 2.51
CA GLU A 54 11.29 5.24 1.25
C GLU A 54 10.22 6.32 1.49
N ARG A 55 9.25 6.03 2.36
CA ARG A 55 8.21 7.01 2.74
C ARG A 55 8.82 8.27 3.38
N ARG A 56 9.86 8.14 4.21
CA ARG A 56 10.58 9.30 4.78
C ARG A 56 11.29 10.10 3.69
N ALA A 57 11.96 9.44 2.76
CA ALA A 57 12.65 10.10 1.65
C ALA A 57 11.68 10.89 0.76
N VAL A 58 10.50 10.33 0.45
CA VAL A 58 9.45 11.04 -0.30
C VAL A 58 8.97 12.27 0.45
N LYS A 59 8.69 12.15 1.75
CA LYS A 59 8.22 13.29 2.57
C LYS A 59 9.26 14.38 2.73
N ALA A 60 10.54 14.04 2.78
CA ALA A 60 11.62 15.03 2.83
C ALA A 60 11.67 15.90 1.58
N ARG A 61 11.22 15.40 0.42
CA ARG A 61 11.10 16.19 -0.83
C ARG A 61 9.95 17.19 -0.82
N TYR A 62 8.95 16.99 0.03
CA TYR A 62 7.77 17.84 0.17
C TYR A 62 7.62 18.27 1.63
N PRO A 63 8.54 19.09 2.17
CA PRO A 63 8.38 19.61 3.52
C PRO A 63 7.06 20.38 3.60
N LYS A 64 6.25 20.07 4.62
CA LYS A 64 5.08 20.90 4.92
C LYS A 64 5.61 22.29 5.28
N SER A 65 5.21 23.30 4.51
CA SER A 65 5.42 24.71 4.84
C SER A 65 4.90 25.05 6.24
#